data_AF-A0AB33FY32-F1
#
_entry.id   AF-A0AB33FY32-F1
#
_cell.length_a   1.000
_cell.length_b   1.000
_cell.length_c   1.000
_cell.angle_alpha   90.00
_cell.angle_beta   90.00
_cell.angle_gamma   90.00
#
_symmetry.space_group_name_H-M   'P 1'
#
loop_
_entity.id
_entity.type
_entity.pdbx_description
1 polymer ?
#
loop_
_entity_poly.entity_id
_entity_poly.type
_entity_poly.pdbx_seq_one_letter_code
_entity_poly.pdbx_strand_id
1 'polypeptide(L)'
;MNTHTVILDKLRHSVAHPTLHTFLFYAIIALILIKAMGYSGGKGIDILFIALILLLLSIHSLTRYGLIIPFILLCALYAPVGAIYGSPSAVVVSALLQSNPIEAREFLQTLPVSCYLLPIAILVTPVILGRFIWRSPPVKENNIDRIGPAYDDYYRQSIQRWGE
;
A
#
# COMPACT_ATOMS: atom_id res chain seq x y z
N MET A 1 -1.65 -10.94 42.62
CA MET A 1 -1.22 -10.25 41.39
C MET A 1 -2.08 -10.79 40.26
N ASN A 2 -3.02 -10.00 39.73
CA ASN A 2 -4.12 -10.49 38.89
C ASN A 2 -3.63 -10.91 37.50
N THR A 3 -3.55 -12.21 37.28
CA THR A 3 -3.18 -12.84 35.99
C THR A 3 -4.07 -12.39 34.83
N HIS A 4 -5.32 -11.99 35.09
CA HIS A 4 -6.25 -11.48 34.07
C HIS A 4 -5.83 -10.11 33.49
N THR A 5 -5.17 -9.24 34.26
CA THR A 5 -4.77 -7.92 33.77
C THR A 5 -3.55 -8.01 32.85
N VAL A 6 -2.65 -8.96 33.09
CA VAL A 6 -1.43 -9.16 32.29
C VAL A 6 -1.75 -9.71 30.89
N ILE A 7 -2.76 -10.57 30.76
CA ILE A 7 -3.18 -11.15 29.47
C ILE A 7 -3.89 -10.12 28.61
N LEU A 8 -4.76 -9.30 29.20
CA LEU A 8 -5.45 -8.21 28.50
C LEU A 8 -4.49 -7.12 28.02
N ASP A 9 -3.44 -6.82 28.80
CA ASP A 9 -2.46 -5.80 28.45
C ASP A 9 -1.50 -6.29 27.34
N LYS A 10 -1.14 -7.58 27.36
CA LYS A 10 -0.32 -8.20 26.30
C LYS A 10 -1.08 -8.32 24.97
N LEU A 11 -2.40 -8.57 25.01
CA LEU A 11 -3.26 -8.55 23.82
C LEU A 11 -3.49 -7.12 23.29
N ARG A 12 -3.59 -6.13 24.17
CA ARG A 12 -3.70 -4.70 23.83
C ARG A 12 -2.44 -4.17 23.13
N HIS A 13 -1.26 -4.64 23.51
CA HIS A 13 0.00 -4.12 22.99
C HIS A 13 0.58 -4.89 21.78
N SER A 14 0.31 -6.19 21.62
CA SER A 14 1.12 -7.04 20.72
C SER A 14 0.60 -7.23 19.29
N VAL A 15 -0.65 -6.88 18.97
CA VAL A 15 -1.24 -7.23 17.65
C VAL A 15 -1.88 -6.04 16.91
N ALA A 16 -2.24 -4.96 17.60
CA ALA A 16 -3.08 -3.92 17.02
C ALA A 16 -2.33 -2.74 16.37
N HIS A 17 -1.08 -2.44 16.72
CA HIS A 17 -0.50 -1.14 16.35
C HIS A 17 0.00 -1.02 14.89
N PRO A 18 0.79 -1.98 14.34
CA PRO A 18 1.35 -1.81 12.99
C PRO A 18 0.35 -2.17 11.88
N THR A 19 -0.51 -3.16 12.10
CA THR A 19 -1.50 -3.65 11.12
C THR A 19 -2.66 -2.66 10.97
N LEU A 20 -3.18 -2.12 12.07
CA LEU A 20 -4.19 -1.06 12.06
C LEU A 20 -3.66 0.20 11.37
N HIS A 21 -2.43 0.62 11.69
CA HIS A 21 -1.82 1.79 11.04
C HIS A 21 -1.67 1.58 9.53
N THR A 22 -1.24 0.38 9.11
CA THR A 22 -1.15 0.01 7.69
C THR A 22 -2.52 0.06 7.01
N PHE A 23 -3.55 -0.49 7.64
CA PHE A 23 -4.92 -0.45 7.13
C PHE A 23 -5.47 0.98 7.03
N LEU A 24 -5.27 1.81 8.06
CA LEU A 24 -5.65 3.23 8.04
C LEU A 24 -4.95 3.98 6.90
N PHE A 25 -3.68 3.66 6.64
CA PHE A 25 -2.93 4.25 5.54
C PHE A 25 -3.56 3.90 4.17
N TYR A 26 -3.93 2.62 3.96
CA TYR A 26 -4.66 2.20 2.76
C TYR A 26 -6.05 2.82 2.65
N ALA A 27 -6.74 3.04 3.77
CA ALA A 27 -8.03 3.72 3.78
C ALA A 27 -7.92 5.20 3.35
N ILE A 28 -6.87 5.90 3.80
CA ILE A 28 -6.59 7.27 3.36
C ILE A 28 -6.29 7.30 1.85
N ILE A 29 -5.47 6.38 1.36
CA ILE A 29 -5.18 6.26 -0.08
C ILE A 29 -6.45 5.97 -0.88
N ALA A 30 -7.29 5.05 -0.40
CA ALA A 30 -8.57 4.74 -1.04
C ALA A 30 -9.47 5.99 -1.14
N LEU A 31 -9.54 6.80 -0.09
CA LEU A 31 -10.30 8.06 -0.08
C LEU A 31 -9.76 9.05 -1.13
N ILE A 32 -8.43 9.20 -1.20
CA ILE A 32 -7.77 10.05 -2.21
C ILE A 32 -8.10 9.54 -3.63
N LEU A 33 -8.00 8.24 -3.88
CA LEU A 33 -8.25 7.64 -5.19
C LEU A 33 -9.72 7.78 -5.63
N ILE A 34 -10.67 7.60 -4.71
CA ILE A 34 -12.10 7.82 -4.99
C ILE A 34 -12.35 9.26 -5.39
N LYS A 35 -11.77 10.22 -4.66
CA LYS A 35 -11.89 11.65 -4.98
C LYS A 35 -11.23 11.99 -6.31
N ALA A 36 -10.07 11.39 -6.60
CA ALA A 36 -9.37 11.53 -7.88
C ALA A 36 -10.23 11.10 -9.06
N MET A 37 -10.94 9.99 -8.90
CA MET A 37 -11.82 9.46 -9.92
C MET A 37 -13.14 10.23 -10.05
N GLY A 38 -13.29 11.40 -9.42
CA GLY A 38 -14.48 12.25 -9.58
C GLY A 38 -15.73 11.73 -8.87
N TYR A 39 -15.60 10.75 -7.98
CA TYR A 39 -16.73 10.29 -7.17
C TYR A 39 -16.99 11.29 -6.02
N SER A 40 -18.24 11.74 -5.91
CA SER A 40 -18.67 12.65 -4.84
C SER A 40 -18.70 11.92 -3.49
N GLY A 41 -17.54 11.83 -2.84
CA GLY A 41 -17.39 11.22 -1.51
C GLY A 41 -17.90 9.78 -1.48
N GLY A 42 -17.04 8.83 -1.85
CA GLY A 42 -17.40 7.41 -1.91
C GLY A 42 -18.08 6.95 -0.62
N LYS A 43 -19.04 6.03 -0.76
CA LYS A 43 -19.72 5.46 0.40
C LYS A 43 -18.66 4.78 1.27
N GLY A 44 -18.88 4.72 2.58
CA GLY A 44 -17.93 4.07 3.50
C GLY A 44 -17.56 2.64 3.04
N ILE A 45 -18.50 1.95 2.40
CA ILE A 45 -18.27 0.63 1.82
C ILE A 45 -17.32 0.64 0.62
N ASP A 46 -17.35 1.65 -0.24
CA ASP A 46 -16.45 1.78 -1.40
C ASP A 46 -15.02 2.02 -0.92
N ILE A 47 -14.86 2.88 0.10
CA ILE A 47 -13.58 3.17 0.74
C ILE A 47 -13.01 1.88 1.37
N LEU A 48 -13.83 1.17 2.14
CA LEU A 48 -13.45 -0.08 2.77
C LEU A 48 -13.04 -1.13 1.75
N PHE A 49 -13.81 -1.26 0.67
CA PHE A 49 -13.58 -2.24 -0.38
C PHE A 49 -12.27 -1.97 -1.13
N ILE A 50 -12.03 -0.72 -1.54
CA ILE A 50 -10.77 -0.34 -2.21
C ILE A 50 -9.58 -0.50 -1.28
N ALA A 51 -9.69 -0.09 -0.01
CA ALA A 51 -8.63 -0.25 0.97
C ALA A 51 -8.27 -1.73 1.17
N LEU A 52 -9.27 -2.61 1.25
CA LEU A 52 -9.07 -4.05 1.38
C LEU A 52 -8.41 -4.65 0.13
N ILE A 53 -8.83 -4.24 -1.07
CA ILE A 53 -8.20 -4.67 -2.33
C ILE A 53 -6.74 -4.24 -2.38
N LEU A 54 -6.44 -2.98 -2.05
CA LEU A 54 -5.07 -2.46 -2.02
C LEU A 54 -4.21 -3.22 -1.01
N LEU A 55 -4.75 -3.51 0.18
CA LEU A 55 -4.09 -4.32 1.20
C LEU A 55 -3.79 -5.73 0.67
N LEU A 56 -4.78 -6.38 0.04
CA LEU A 56 -4.68 -7.74 -0.49
C LEU A 56 -3.65 -7.82 -1.63
N LEU A 57 -3.72 -6.90 -2.60
CA LEU A 57 -2.74 -6.78 -3.68
C LEU A 57 -1.36 -6.42 -3.14
N SER A 58 -1.28 -5.77 -1.98
CA SER A 58 -0.02 -5.47 -1.33
C SER A 58 0.59 -6.67 -0.61
N ILE A 59 0.03 -7.88 -0.66
CA ILE A 59 0.70 -9.05 -0.08
C ILE A 59 1.88 -9.48 -0.96
N HIS A 60 1.67 -9.64 -2.27
CA HIS A 60 2.69 -10.09 -3.21
C HIS A 60 3.47 -8.94 -3.86
N SER A 61 4.79 -9.11 -4.03
CA SER A 61 5.65 -8.11 -4.68
C SER A 61 5.24 -7.84 -6.14
N LEU A 62 4.89 -8.88 -6.90
CA LEU A 62 4.48 -8.76 -8.30
C LEU A 62 3.23 -7.89 -8.45
N THR A 63 2.20 -8.12 -7.62
CA THR A 63 0.95 -7.34 -7.66
C THR A 63 1.13 -5.92 -7.16
N ARG A 64 2.04 -5.67 -6.20
CA ARG A 64 2.40 -4.30 -5.79
C ARG A 64 2.93 -3.48 -6.97
N TYR A 65 3.98 -3.95 -7.62
CA TYR A 65 4.63 -3.20 -8.69
C TYR A 65 3.85 -3.28 -10.02
N GLY A 66 3.21 -4.41 -10.28
CA GLY A 66 2.53 -4.70 -11.55
C GLY A 66 1.05 -4.31 -11.62
N LEU A 67 0.37 -4.10 -10.48
CA LEU A 67 -1.05 -3.69 -10.47
C LEU A 67 -1.27 -2.40 -9.68
N ILE A 68 -0.76 -2.30 -8.45
CA ILE A 68 -1.04 -1.11 -7.61
C ILE A 68 -0.43 0.16 -8.23
N ILE A 69 0.85 0.13 -8.60
CA ILE A 69 1.51 1.30 -9.20
C ILE A 69 0.84 1.75 -10.51
N PRO A 70 0.62 0.89 -11.52
CA PRO A 70 -0.04 1.33 -12.75
C PRO A 70 -1.48 1.79 -12.51
N PHE A 71 -2.22 1.16 -11.59
CA PHE A 71 -3.56 1.62 -11.22
C PHE A 71 -3.53 3.04 -10.62
N ILE A 72 -2.63 3.30 -9.68
CA ILE A 72 -2.46 4.64 -9.09
C ILE A 72 -2.04 5.67 -10.15
N LEU A 73 -1.17 5.29 -11.09
CA LEU A 73 -0.73 6.15 -12.19
C LEU A 73 -1.90 6.52 -13.12
N LEU A 74 -2.77 5.56 -13.44
CA LEU A 74 -3.99 5.82 -14.22
C LEU A 74 -4.94 6.76 -13.48
N CYS A 75 -5.14 6.56 -12.17
CA CYS A 75 -5.93 7.47 -11.35
C CYS A 75 -5.33 8.88 -11.31
N ALA A 76 -4.00 9.02 -11.24
CA ALA A 76 -3.35 10.31 -11.31
C ALA A 76 -3.55 10.99 -12.68
N LEU A 77 -3.39 10.25 -13.78
CA LEU A 77 -3.61 10.80 -15.11
C LEU A 77 -5.06 11.25 -15.33
N TYR A 78 -6.01 10.52 -14.74
CA TYR A 78 -7.43 10.83 -14.82
C TYR A 78 -7.88 11.95 -13.86
N ALA A 79 -7.19 12.14 -12.72
CA ALA A 79 -7.58 13.08 -11.67
C ALA A 79 -7.99 14.50 -12.12
N PRO A 80 -7.25 15.18 -13.01
CA PRO A 80 -7.65 16.52 -13.44
C PRO A 80 -8.95 16.53 -14.25
N VAL A 81 -9.19 15.46 -15.03
CA VAL A 81 -10.45 15.25 -15.76
C VAL A 81 -11.57 14.87 -14.77
N GLY A 82 -11.29 13.97 -13.83
CA GLY A 82 -12.25 13.54 -12.83
C GLY A 82 -12.74 14.67 -11.91
N ALA A 83 -11.89 15.66 -11.64
CA ALA A 83 -12.25 16.83 -10.84
C ALA A 83 -13.29 17.74 -11.52
N ILE A 84 -13.31 17.80 -12.86
CA ILE A 84 -14.21 18.67 -13.64
C ILE A 84 -15.40 17.89 -14.20
N TYR A 85 -15.14 16.71 -14.77
CA TYR A 85 -16.10 15.92 -15.53
C TYR A 85 -16.69 14.74 -14.73
N GLY A 86 -16.22 14.51 -13.50
CA GLY A 86 -16.73 13.49 -12.61
C GLY A 86 -16.21 12.09 -12.93
N SER A 87 -17.00 11.07 -12.60
CA SER A 87 -16.61 9.67 -12.75
C SER A 87 -16.37 9.24 -14.19
N PRO A 88 -15.47 8.25 -14.44
CA PRO A 88 -15.25 7.72 -15.78
C PRO A 88 -16.55 7.29 -16.44
N SER A 89 -16.80 7.81 -17.63
CA SER A 89 -17.99 7.53 -18.41
C SER A 89 -17.62 7.23 -19.86
N ALA A 90 -18.54 6.59 -20.58
CA ALA A 90 -18.36 6.29 -22.01
C ALA A 90 -18.04 7.56 -22.82
N VAL A 91 -18.60 8.71 -22.43
CA VAL A 91 -18.37 10.00 -23.08
C VAL A 91 -16.91 10.44 -22.93
N VAL A 92 -16.34 10.31 -21.73
CA VAL A 92 -14.94 10.68 -21.50
C VAL A 92 -13.99 9.75 -22.26
N VAL A 93 -14.31 8.45 -22.31
CA VAL A 93 -13.52 7.48 -23.09
C VAL A 93 -13.63 7.76 -24.59
N SER A 94 -14.82 8.07 -25.10
CA SER A 94 -14.99 8.42 -26.52
C SER A 94 -14.26 9.72 -26.88
N ALA A 95 -14.28 10.72 -26.01
CA ALA A 95 -13.54 11.96 -26.21
C ALA A 95 -12.03 11.68 -26.28
N LEU A 96 -11.51 10.82 -25.39
CA LEU A 96 -10.10 10.42 -25.43
C LEU A 96 -9.72 9.69 -26.73
N LEU A 97 -10.59 8.82 -27.24
CA LEU A 97 -10.34 8.06 -28.48
C LEU A 97 -10.48 8.89 -29.75
N GLN A 98 -11.30 9.93 -29.73
CA GLN A 98 -11.51 10.83 -30.87
C GLN A 98 -10.51 11.98 -30.91
N SER A 99 -9.89 12.32 -29.76
CA SER A 99 -9.02 13.48 -29.66
C SER A 99 -7.65 13.25 -30.27
N ASN A 100 -7.08 14.34 -30.80
CA ASN A 100 -5.73 14.38 -31.35
C ASN A 100 -4.74 15.01 -30.34
N PRO A 101 -3.41 14.82 -30.48
CA PRO A 101 -2.45 15.32 -29.49
C PRO A 101 -2.40 16.86 -29.38
N ILE A 102 -2.82 17.60 -30.41
CA ILE A 102 -2.86 19.06 -30.42
C ILE A 102 -4.05 19.54 -29.57
N GLU A 103 -5.23 19.00 -29.83
CA GLU A 103 -6.47 19.25 -29.10
C GLU A 103 -6.35 18.79 -27.64
N ALA A 104 -5.74 17.64 -27.38
CA ALA A 104 -5.49 17.16 -26.02
C ALA A 104 -4.61 18.14 -25.23
N ARG A 105 -3.60 18.75 -25.88
CA ARG A 105 -2.76 19.76 -25.25
C ARG A 105 -3.54 21.04 -24.95
N GLU A 106 -4.34 21.52 -25.90
CA GLU A 106 -5.20 22.70 -25.69
C GLU A 106 -6.20 22.45 -24.56
N PHE A 107 -6.84 21.29 -24.54
CA PHE A 107 -7.72 20.85 -23.47
C PHE A 107 -7.02 20.90 -22.11
N LEU A 108 -5.84 20.29 -21.99
CA LEU A 108 -5.08 20.33 -20.73
C LEU A 108 -4.76 21.77 -20.30
N GLN A 109 -4.45 22.66 -21.25
CA GLN A 109 -4.17 24.07 -20.95
C GLN A 109 -5.41 24.86 -20.51
N THR A 110 -6.62 24.39 -20.85
CA THR A 110 -7.88 25.01 -20.40
C THR A 110 -8.31 24.59 -18.99
N LEU A 111 -7.74 23.51 -18.45
CA LEU A 111 -8.06 23.07 -17.09
C LEU A 111 -7.49 24.03 -16.04
N PRO A 112 -8.24 24.34 -14.97
CA PRO A 112 -7.75 25.21 -13.92
C PRO A 112 -6.59 24.56 -13.19
N VAL A 113 -5.59 25.37 -12.79
CA VAL A 113 -4.35 24.90 -12.14
C VAL A 113 -4.64 24.11 -10.85
N SER A 114 -5.74 24.41 -10.16
CA SER A 114 -6.18 23.69 -8.96
C SER A 114 -6.42 22.20 -9.21
N CYS A 115 -6.83 21.80 -10.42
CA CYS A 115 -7.05 20.41 -10.80
C CYS A 115 -5.75 19.58 -10.84
N TYR A 116 -4.59 20.23 -10.91
CA TYR A 116 -3.28 19.56 -10.94
C TYR A 116 -2.70 19.28 -9.55
N LEU A 117 -3.29 19.79 -8.47
CA LEU A 117 -2.83 19.48 -7.10
C LEU A 117 -3.10 18.02 -6.72
N LEU A 118 -4.28 17.51 -7.09
CA LEU A 118 -4.71 16.15 -6.80
C LEU A 118 -3.86 15.07 -7.48
N PRO A 119 -3.53 15.14 -8.79
CA PRO A 119 -2.62 14.19 -9.43
C PRO A 119 -1.23 14.18 -8.80
N ILE A 120 -0.69 15.34 -8.41
CA ILE A 120 0.60 15.41 -7.71
C ILE A 120 0.53 14.65 -6.39
N ALA A 121 -0.51 14.86 -5.59
CA ALA A 121 -0.70 14.15 -4.33
C ALA A 121 -0.77 12.63 -4.54
N ILE A 122 -1.48 12.16 -5.58
CA ILE A 122 -1.60 10.74 -5.92
C ILE A 122 -0.24 10.16 -6.34
N LEU A 123 0.54 10.86 -7.17
CA LEU A 123 1.86 10.38 -7.63
C LEU A 123 2.87 10.22 -6.49
N VAL A 124 2.72 10.96 -5.40
CA VAL A 124 3.57 10.82 -4.21
C VAL A 124 3.19 9.59 -3.38
N THR A 125 1.92 9.16 -3.38
CA THR A 125 1.45 8.01 -2.58
C THR A 125 2.23 6.70 -2.80
N PRO A 126 2.56 6.22 -4.01
CA PRO A 126 3.30 4.97 -4.19
C PRO A 126 4.74 5.06 -3.69
N VAL A 127 5.35 6.26 -3.73
CA VAL A 127 6.70 6.49 -3.17
C VAL A 127 6.67 6.35 -1.66
N ILE A 128 5.67 6.95 -1.01
CA ILE A 128 5.47 6.83 0.45
C ILE A 128 5.18 5.36 0.80
N LEU A 129 4.30 4.69 0.05
CA LEU A 129 3.95 3.29 0.26
C LEU A 129 5.17 2.37 0.16
N GLY A 130 6.02 2.59 -0.86
CA GLY A 130 7.27 1.86 -1.03
C GLY A 130 8.29 2.12 0.08
N ARG A 131 8.34 3.34 0.62
CA ARG A 131 9.27 3.71 1.70
C ARG A 131 8.85 3.15 3.06
N PHE A 132 7.56 3.18 3.39
CA PHE A 132 7.06 2.89 4.73
C PHE A 132 6.45 1.49 4.89
N ILE A 133 5.83 0.92 3.85
CA ILE A 133 5.08 -0.35 3.96
C ILE A 133 5.80 -1.50 3.27
N TRP A 134 6.28 -1.30 2.04
CA TRP A 134 6.87 -2.40 1.26
C TRP A 134 8.32 -2.74 1.63
N ARG A 135 8.97 -1.91 2.43
CA ARG A 135 10.35 -2.08 2.89
C ARG A 135 10.50 -2.98 4.12
N SER A 136 9.46 -3.68 4.57
CA SER A 136 9.62 -4.72 5.59
C SER A 136 10.74 -5.67 5.14
N PRO A 137 11.90 -5.68 5.83
CA PRO A 137 12.99 -6.54 5.43
C PRO A 137 12.49 -7.98 5.52
N PRO A 138 12.91 -8.87 4.61
CA PRO A 138 12.80 -10.29 4.94
C PRO A 138 13.48 -10.45 6.30
N VAL A 139 12.76 -11.00 7.28
CA VAL A 139 13.39 -11.51 8.48
C VAL A 139 14.38 -12.55 7.96
N LYS A 140 15.67 -12.19 7.91
CA LYS A 140 16.74 -13.15 7.73
C LYS A 140 16.66 -14.04 8.96
N GLU A 141 16.04 -15.20 8.80
CA GLU A 141 16.13 -16.29 9.77
C GLU A 141 17.56 -16.84 9.75
N ASN A 142 18.50 -16.04 10.26
CA ASN A 142 19.89 -16.44 10.49
C ASN A 142 20.03 -17.04 11.90
N ASN A 143 19.05 -17.84 12.34
CA ASN A 143 19.15 -18.57 13.60
C ASN A 143 19.74 -19.98 13.44
N ILE A 144 19.93 -20.46 12.20
CA ILE A 144 20.60 -21.74 11.95
C ILE A 144 22.13 -21.59 12.04
N ASP A 145 22.67 -20.42 11.68
CA ASP A 145 24.12 -20.14 11.75
C ASP A 145 24.65 -19.90 13.18
N ARG A 146 23.79 -19.47 14.13
CA ARG A 146 24.17 -19.29 15.54
C ARG A 146 24.22 -20.59 16.34
N ILE A 147 23.49 -21.61 15.92
CA ILE A 147 23.38 -22.88 16.64
C ILE A 147 24.45 -23.87 16.17
N GLY A 148 24.95 -23.73 14.93
CA GLY A 148 26.03 -24.55 14.37
C GLY A 148 27.26 -24.72 15.28
N PRO A 149 27.92 -23.63 15.75
CA PRO A 149 29.10 -23.76 16.60
C PRO A 149 28.78 -24.26 18.02
N ALA A 150 27.63 -23.89 18.58
CA ALA A 150 27.22 -24.32 19.92
C ALA A 150 26.86 -25.82 19.99
N TYR A 151 26.29 -26.36 18.91
CA TYR A 151 25.99 -27.79 18.79
C TYR A 151 27.27 -28.63 18.66
N ASP A 152 28.25 -28.14 17.90
CA ASP A 152 29.53 -28.82 17.69
C ASP A 152 30.37 -28.89 18.99
N ASP A 153 30.37 -27.81 19.78
CA ASP A 153 31.03 -27.78 21.10
C ASP A 153 30.38 -28.73 22.11
N TYR A 154 29.05 -28.82 22.13
CA TYR A 154 28.34 -29.75 23.00
C TYR A 154 28.66 -31.21 22.64
N TYR A 155 28.72 -31.53 21.34
CA TYR A 155 29.08 -32.86 20.87
C TYR A 155 30.52 -33.23 21.27
N ARG A 156 31.49 -32.33 21.10
CA ARG A 156 32.87 -32.56 21.56
C ARG A 156 32.96 -32.81 23.06
N GLN A 157 32.27 -32.00 23.87
CA GLN A 157 32.29 -32.16 25.32
C GLN A 157 31.67 -33.48 25.77
N SER A 158 30.61 -33.94 25.11
CA SER A 158 30.01 -35.25 25.42
C SER A 158 30.95 -36.40 25.10
N ILE A 159 31.66 -36.38 23.96
CA ILE A 159 32.62 -37.44 23.61
C ILE A 159 33.79 -37.50 24.61
N GLN A 160 34.29 -36.36 25.08
CA GLN A 160 35.33 -36.34 26.12
C GLN A 160 34.84 -36.86 27.47
N ARG A 161 33.57 -36.65 27.81
CA ARG A 161 33.00 -37.03 29.11
C ARG A 161 32.66 -38.53 29.22
N TRP A 162 32.53 -39.24 28.10
CA TRP A 162 32.23 -40.68 28.06
C TRP A 162 33.40 -41.53 27.51
N GLY A 163 34.55 -40.90 27.24
CA GLY A 163 35.76 -41.56 26.73
C GLY A 163 36.86 -41.80 27.79
N GLU A 164 36.60 -41.45 29.04
CA GLU A 164 37.38 -41.85 30.23
C GLU A 164 36.62 -42.93 31.01
#